data_AF-A0A920WAM0-F1
#
_entry.id   AF-A0A920WAM0-F1
#
_cell.length_a   1.000
_cell.length_b   1.000
_cell.length_c   1.000
_cell.angle_alpha   90.00
_cell.angle_beta   90.00
_cell.angle_gamma   90.00
#
_symmetry.space_group_name_H-M   'P 1'
#
loop_
_entity.id
_entity.type
_entity.pdbx_description
1 polymer ?
#
loop_
_entity_poly.entity_id
_entity_poly.type
_entity_poly.pdbx_seq_one_letter_code
_entity_poly.pdbx_strand_id
1 'polypeptide(L)' 'MDGFETNTNIIVIAATNRPDILDPALLRPGRFDRRVTLDLPDVTGRQAILKVHSNGKPINVT' A
#
# COMPACT_ATOMS: atom_id res chain seq x y z
N MET A 1 -12.46 -11.08 11.03
CA MET A 1 -13.23 -9.83 10.85
C MET A 1 -14.71 -10.05 11.10
N ASP A 2 -15.21 -11.29 11.03
CA ASP A 2 -16.53 -11.62 11.59
C ASP A 2 -16.49 -11.45 13.11
N GLY A 3 -17.35 -10.58 13.65
CA GLY A 3 -17.41 -10.25 15.08
C GLY A 3 -17.29 -8.77 15.40
N PHE A 4 -16.98 -7.90 14.42
CA PHE A 4 -17.17 -6.47 14.61
C PHE A 4 -18.65 -6.12 14.49
N GLU A 5 -19.22 -5.52 15.54
CA GLU A 5 -20.57 -4.94 15.44
C GLU A 5 -20.57 -3.78 14.45
N THR A 6 -21.69 -3.57 13.75
CA THR A 6 -21.85 -2.56 12.69
C THR A 6 -21.56 -1.12 13.13
N ASN A 7 -21.51 -0.85 14.45
CA ASN A 7 -21.20 0.45 15.04
C ASN A 7 -19.70 0.66 15.35
N THR A 8 -18.83 -0.26 14.91
CA THR A 8 -17.40 -0.18 15.18
C THR A 8 -16.67 0.52 14.02
N ASN A 9 -16.19 1.74 14.23
CA ASN A 9 -15.43 2.53 13.24
C ASN A 9 -13.96 2.07 13.15
N ILE A 10 -13.72 0.81 12.74
CA ILE A 10 -12.37 0.28 12.55
C ILE A 10 -12.08 0.13 11.06
N ILE A 11 -10.93 0.65 10.63
CA ILE A 11 -10.37 0.44 9.29
C ILE A 11 -9.17 -0.49 9.44
N VAL A 12 -9.16 -1.60 8.71
CA VAL A 12 -8.02 -2.53 8.67
C VAL A 12 -7.31 -2.39 7.33
N ILE A 13 -6.00 -2.15 7.38
CA ILE A 13 -5.11 -2.12 6.21
C ILE A 13 -4.09 -3.24 6.38
N ALA A 14 -3.86 -4.01 5.32
CA ALA A 14 -2.84 -5.04 5.26
C ALA A 14 -2.02 -4.90 3.97
N ALA A 15 -0.77 -5.37 4.01
CA ALA A 15 0.13 -5.39 2.87
C ALA A 15 0.77 -6.79 2.73
N THR A 16 0.92 -7.26 1.50
CA THR A 16 1.64 -8.51 1.19
C THR A 16 2.42 -8.35 -0.11
N ASN A 17 3.59 -8.97 -0.17
CA ASN A 17 4.37 -9.12 -1.42
C ASN A 17 4.07 -10.45 -2.13
N ARG A 18 3.24 -11.32 -1.53
CA ARG A 18 2.85 -12.63 -2.07
C ARG A 18 1.34 -12.84 -1.96
N PRO A 19 0.52 -12.19 -2.81
CA PRO A 19 -0.94 -12.35 -2.79
C PRO A 19 -1.40 -13.75 -3.20
N ASP A 20 -0.54 -14.51 -3.90
CA ASP A 20 -0.78 -15.87 -4.40
C ASP A 20 -0.93 -16.93 -3.29
N ILE A 21 -0.29 -16.73 -2.14
CA ILE A 21 -0.32 -17.68 -1.01
C ILE A 21 -1.28 -17.26 0.10
N LEU A 22 -2.05 -16.18 -0.08
CA LEU A 22 -3.00 -15.76 0.93
C LEU A 22 -4.10 -16.79 1.11
N ASP A 23 -4.52 -16.99 2.36
CA ASP A 23 -5.71 -17.80 2.65
C ASP A 23 -6.93 -17.23 1.91
N PRO A 24 -7.60 -18.03 1.06
CA PRO A 24 -8.80 -17.59 0.34
C PRO A 24 -9.91 -17.05 1.24
N ALA A 25 -9.95 -17.44 2.53
CA ALA A 25 -10.90 -16.92 3.51
C ALA A 25 -10.76 -15.41 3.74
N LEU A 26 -9.54 -14.86 3.63
CA LEU A 26 -9.26 -13.43 3.78
C LEU A 26 -9.77 -12.59 2.60
N LEU A 27 -9.99 -13.24 1.46
CA LEU A 27 -10.41 -12.62 0.20
C LEU A 27 -11.93 -12.64 0.00
N ARG A 28 -12.68 -13.25 0.93
CA ARG A 28 -14.14 -13.29 0.89
C ARG A 28 -14.74 -11.93 1.28
N PRO A 29 -15.94 -11.59 0.77
CA PRO A 29 -16.66 -10.37 1.16
C PRO A 29 -16.75 -10.19 2.69
N GLY A 30 -16.64 -8.95 3.17
CA GLY A 30 -16.62 -8.58 4.58
C GLY A 30 -15.25 -8.72 5.25
N ARG A 31 -14.17 -8.95 4.47
CA ARG A 31 -12.79 -9.00 4.97
C ARG A 31 -11.92 -7.98 4.22
N PHE A 32 -10.93 -8.43 3.44
CA PHE A 32 -10.15 -7.54 2.58
C PHE A 32 -10.84 -7.34 1.23
N ASP A 33 -11.93 -6.57 1.27
CA ASP A 33 -12.81 -6.34 0.12
C ASP A 33 -12.17 -5.43 -0.93
N ARG A 34 -11.29 -4.51 -0.49
CA ARG A 34 -10.56 -3.59 -1.36
C ARG A 34 -9.11 -4.02 -1.50
N ARG A 35 -8.65 -4.11 -2.74
CA ARG A 35 -7.27 -4.43 -3.10
C ARG A 35 -6.71 -3.27 -3.91
N VAL A 36 -5.54 -2.80 -3.52
CA VAL A 36 -4.79 -1.77 -4.23
C VAL A 36 -3.45 -2.39 -4.58
N THR A 37 -3.21 -2.61 -5.88
CA THR A 37 -1.93 -3.09 -6.37
C THR A 37 -0.95 -1.92 -6.40
N LEU A 38 0.23 -2.11 -5.83
CA LEU A 38 1.34 -1.17 -5.96
C LEU A 38 2.27 -1.66 -7.06
N ASP A 39 2.27 -0.95 -8.18
CA ASP A 39 3.22 -1.17 -9.27
C ASP A 39 4.53 -0.40 -9.02
N LEU A 40 5.55 -0.76 -9.80
CA LEU A 40 6.82 -0.02 -9.77
C LEU A 40 6.60 1.41 -10.28
N PRO A 41 7.26 2.42 -9.67
CA PRO A 41 7.15 3.79 -10.13
C PRO A 41 7.73 3.94 -11.54
N ASP A 42 7.01 4.67 -12.37
CA ASP A 42 7.47 5.10 -13.69
C ASP A 42 8.57 6.17 -13.59
N VAL A 43 8.99 6.73 -14.72
CA VAL A 43 10.04 7.76 -14.74
C VAL A 43 9.65 8.97 -13.89
N THR A 44 8.41 9.44 -14.02
CA THR A 44 7.90 10.61 -13.29
C THR A 44 7.81 10.32 -11.79
N GLY A 45 7.32 9.15 -11.40
CA GLY A 45 7.26 8.69 -10.01
C GLY A 45 8.65 8.58 -9.40
N ARG A 46 9.62 8.00 -10.13
CA ARG A 46 11.01 7.93 -9.66
C ARG A 46 11.63 9.31 -9.46
N GLN A 47 11.38 10.25 -10.38
CA GLN A 47 11.84 11.64 -10.22
C GLN A 47 11.22 12.31 -8.99
N ALA A 48 9.93 12.10 -8.73
CA ALA A 48 9.26 12.64 -7.55
C ALA A 48 9.83 12.07 -6.24
N ILE A 49 10.03 10.75 -6.18
CA ILE A 49 10.66 10.06 -5.04
C ILE A 49 12.05 10.63 -4.80
N LEU A 50 12.88 10.73 -5.84
CA LEU A 50 14.21 11.30 -5.74
C LEU A 50 14.15 12.74 -5.23
N LYS A 51 13.27 13.59 -5.78
CA LYS A 51 13.11 14.98 -5.37
C LYS A 51 12.80 15.13 -3.87
N VAL A 52 11.96 14.27 -3.32
CA VAL A 52 11.65 14.26 -1.86
C VAL A 52 12.90 13.90 -1.06
N HIS A 53 13.61 12.84 -1.45
CA HIS A 53 14.79 12.37 -0.72
C HIS A 53 16.06 13.18 -0.97
N SER A 54 16.08 14.00 -2.02
CA SER A 54 17.16 14.89 -2.42
C SER A 54 17.05 16.27 -1.76
N ASN A 55 15.89 16.60 -1.20
CA ASN A 55 15.61 17.90 -0.61
C ASN A 55 16.57 18.22 0.55
N GLY A 56 17.22 19.37 0.50
CA GLY A 56 18.18 19.84 1.51
C GLY A 56 19.56 19.16 1.49
N LYS A 57 19.82 18.25 0.54
CA LYS A 57 21.15 17.64 0.37
C LYS A 57 22.00 18.48 -0.60
N PRO A 58 23.33 18.55 -0.41
CA PRO A 58 24.22 19.22 -1.34
C PRO A 58 24.36 18.37 -2.60
N ILE A 59 23.41 18.52 -3.52
CA ILE A 59 23.40 17.81 -4.80
C ILE A 59 23.72 18.85 -5.85
N ASN A 60 24.97 19.28 -5.84
CA ASN A 60 25.50 20.07 -6.93
C ASN A 60 25.94 19.08 -8.01
N VAL A 61 25.37 19.25 -9.20
CA VAL A 61 26.05 18.83 -10.42
C VAL A 61 27.03 19.96 -10.71
N THR A 62 28.32 19.69 -10.54
CA THR A 62 29.39 20.55 -11.05
C THR A 62 29.26 20.68 -12.57
#